data_AF-A0A2V8QCB6-F1
#
_entry.id   AF-A0A2V8QCB6-F1
#
_cell.length_a   1.000
_cell.length_b   1.000
_cell.length_c   1.000
_cell.angle_alpha   90.00
_cell.angle_beta   90.00
_cell.angle_gamma   90.00
#
_symmetry.space_group_name_H-M   'P 1'
#
loop_
_entity.id
_entity.type
_entity.pdbx_description
1 polymer ?
#
loop_
_entity_poly.entity_id
_entity_poly.type
_entity_poly.pdbx_seq_one_letter_code
_entity_poly.pdbx_strand_id
1 'polypeptide(L)'
;MATKRGVKKTANNTKTNTLCSAARAARMPAQIHPMLATLVDDPFSDREWIFETKWDGFRSICFVSGGKARFVSRNQLEMTQQYPELHEVAKKIAAREAILDGEIVALDEHGMPRFQLLQPRVGRKSGLDALRGKGQIVYFVFDLLYADGYDLRNCAVVERKAKLADILRPSNWPGFLSRDRKISPRRDDRETCSEQVCAETQHRLVKGENDNAR
;
A
#
# COMPACT_ATOMS: atom_id res chain seq x y z
N MET A 1 -35.76 14.08 53.11
CA MET A 1 -34.34 13.91 52.75
C MET A 1 -34.27 13.38 51.33
N ALA A 2 -33.86 14.20 50.36
CA ALA A 2 -33.83 13.83 48.94
C ALA A 2 -32.40 13.49 48.49
N THR A 3 -32.20 12.27 48.00
CA THR A 3 -30.93 11.76 47.47
C THR A 3 -30.61 12.34 46.08
N LYS A 4 -29.53 13.12 45.95
CA LYS A 4 -28.97 13.52 44.65
C LYS A 4 -28.10 12.39 44.09
N ARG A 5 -28.55 11.72 43.02
CA ARG A 5 -27.73 10.81 42.21
C ARG A 5 -26.81 11.63 41.30
N GLY A 6 -25.50 11.52 41.50
CA GLY A 6 -24.49 12.09 40.62
C GLY A 6 -24.39 11.30 39.32
N VAL A 7 -24.62 11.97 38.19
CA VAL A 7 -24.36 11.43 36.85
C VAL A 7 -22.84 11.36 36.66
N LYS A 8 -22.29 10.14 36.60
CA LYS A 8 -20.89 9.92 36.19
C LYS A 8 -20.78 10.25 34.69
N LYS A 9 -20.01 11.29 34.36
CA LYS A 9 -19.55 11.55 33.00
C LYS A 9 -18.60 10.44 32.57
N THR A 10 -19.07 9.52 31.73
CA THR A 10 -18.23 8.58 30.99
C THR A 10 -17.45 9.36 29.95
N ALA A 11 -16.14 9.49 30.15
CA ALA A 11 -15.23 10.01 29.14
C ALA A 11 -15.15 8.98 28.00
N ASN A 12 -15.78 9.29 26.86
CA ASN A 12 -15.63 8.52 25.64
C ASN A 12 -14.22 8.75 25.09
N ASN A 13 -13.35 7.75 25.29
CA ASN A 13 -12.03 7.67 24.67
C ASN A 13 -12.20 7.25 23.20
N THR A 14 -12.58 8.21 22.35
CA THR A 14 -12.53 8.04 20.89
C THR A 14 -11.09 8.31 20.48
N LYS A 15 -10.34 7.28 20.08
CA LYS A 15 -9.03 7.44 19.44
C LYS A 15 -9.21 8.40 18.26
N THR A 16 -8.78 9.64 18.42
CA THR A 16 -8.81 10.63 17.35
C THR A 16 -7.79 10.20 16.31
N ASN A 17 -8.32 9.64 15.23
CA ASN A 17 -7.63 9.32 13.99
C ASN A 17 -7.02 10.62 13.46
N THR A 18 -5.81 10.95 13.94
CA THR A 18 -5.21 12.28 13.76
C THR A 18 -4.74 12.36 12.32
N LEU A 19 -5.41 13.19 11.51
CA LEU A 19 -5.02 13.47 10.15
C LEU A 19 -3.73 14.32 10.16
N CYS A 20 -2.88 14.13 9.14
CA CYS A 20 -1.67 14.95 8.98
C CYS A 20 -2.04 16.43 8.83
N SER A 21 -1.14 17.34 9.19
CA SER A 21 -1.37 18.80 9.10
C SER A 21 -1.53 19.30 7.66
N ALA A 22 -0.89 18.63 6.70
CA ALA A 22 -0.94 18.97 5.28
C ALA A 22 -2.14 18.36 4.52
N ALA A 23 -2.99 17.56 5.19
CA ALA A 23 -4.15 16.92 4.58
C ALA A 23 -5.17 17.98 4.14
N ARG A 24 -5.71 17.83 2.93
CA ARG A 24 -6.68 18.78 2.36
C ARG A 24 -8.04 18.14 2.21
N ALA A 25 -9.07 18.78 2.74
CA ALA A 25 -10.45 18.35 2.50
C ALA A 25 -10.74 18.47 0.99
N ALA A 26 -11.14 17.38 0.36
CA ALA A 26 -11.40 17.30 -1.07
C ALA A 26 -12.39 16.17 -1.39
N ARG A 27 -13.05 16.25 -2.54
CA ARG A 27 -13.77 15.09 -3.10
C ARG A 27 -12.76 14.07 -3.61
N MET A 28 -13.12 12.79 -3.59
CA MET A 28 -12.27 11.73 -4.14
C MET A 28 -11.95 12.02 -5.62
N PRO A 29 -10.67 12.15 -5.99
CA PRO A 29 -10.27 12.33 -7.37
C PRO A 29 -10.75 11.16 -8.26
N ALA A 30 -11.14 11.44 -9.50
CA ALA A 30 -11.51 10.39 -10.46
C ALA A 30 -10.28 9.68 -11.06
N GLN A 31 -9.16 10.40 -11.13
CA GLN A 31 -7.90 9.98 -11.74
C GLN A 31 -6.73 10.41 -10.86
N ILE A 32 -5.69 9.57 -10.82
CA ILE A 32 -4.44 9.82 -10.10
C ILE A 32 -3.29 9.37 -10.97
N HIS A 33 -2.36 10.28 -11.24
CA HIS A 33 -1.10 9.95 -11.89
C HIS A 33 -0.07 9.60 -10.81
N PRO A 34 0.47 8.36 -10.79
CA PRO A 34 1.41 7.94 -9.75
C PRO A 34 2.71 8.75 -9.80
N MET A 35 3.30 9.01 -8.62
CA MET A 35 4.64 9.62 -8.55
C MET A 35 5.68 8.70 -9.20
N LEU A 36 6.59 9.28 -9.97
CA LEU A 36 7.67 8.56 -10.64
C LEU A 36 8.89 8.50 -9.74
N ALA A 37 9.53 7.33 -9.69
CA ALA A 37 10.83 7.21 -9.05
C ALA A 37 11.90 7.83 -9.97
N THR A 38 12.76 8.66 -9.40
CA THR A 38 13.97 9.13 -10.07
C THR A 38 15.03 8.03 -9.95
N LEU A 39 15.61 7.63 -11.08
CA LEU A 39 16.73 6.69 -11.10
C LEU A 39 17.97 7.41 -10.53
N VAL A 40 18.66 6.77 -9.59
CA VAL A 40 19.95 7.22 -9.08
C VAL A 40 20.99 6.15 -9.38
N ASP A 41 22.20 6.58 -9.75
CA ASP A 41 23.23 5.68 -10.25
C ASP A 41 23.97 4.94 -9.13
N ASP A 42 24.07 5.55 -7.94
CA ASP A 42 24.79 4.99 -6.80
C ASP A 42 23.86 4.58 -5.64
N PRO A 43 24.15 3.46 -4.95
CA PRO A 43 23.47 3.10 -3.72
C PRO A 43 23.76 4.14 -2.64
N PHE A 44 22.73 4.59 -1.94
CA PHE A 44 22.84 5.54 -0.84
C PHE A 44 22.25 4.92 0.43
N SER A 45 22.77 5.35 1.59
CA SER A 45 22.23 4.98 2.89
C SER A 45 22.15 6.21 3.76
N ASP A 46 20.94 6.65 4.07
CA ASP A 46 20.69 7.81 4.90
C ASP A 46 19.45 7.53 5.75
N ARG A 47 19.47 8.02 7.00
CA ARG A 47 18.47 7.77 8.04
C ARG A 47 17.13 8.42 7.74
N GLU A 48 17.10 9.41 6.86
CA GLU A 48 15.87 10.09 6.45
C GLU A 48 15.08 9.31 5.38
N TRP A 49 15.61 8.17 4.91
CA TRP A 49 15.04 7.40 3.81
C TRP A 49 14.34 6.13 4.26
N ILE A 50 13.21 5.84 3.61
CA ILE A 50 12.49 4.58 3.74
C ILE A 50 12.83 3.70 2.54
N PHE A 51 13.26 2.47 2.83
CA PHE A 51 13.57 1.45 1.84
C PHE A 51 12.45 0.43 1.78
N GLU A 52 11.94 0.20 0.56
CA GLU A 52 10.89 -0.77 0.31
C GLU A 52 11.33 -1.84 -0.68
N THR A 53 10.78 -3.05 -0.50
CA THR A 53 10.92 -4.14 -1.45
C THR A 53 10.27 -3.73 -2.76
N LYS A 54 11.05 -3.59 -3.84
CA LYS A 54 10.48 -3.49 -5.18
C LYS A 54 9.88 -4.84 -5.54
N TRP A 55 8.56 -4.85 -5.64
CA TRP A 55 7.84 -5.95 -6.23
C TRP A 55 7.89 -5.84 -7.77
N ASP A 56 8.06 -6.98 -8.44
CA ASP A 56 7.98 -7.06 -9.90
C ASP A 56 6.56 -7.49 -10.30
N GLY A 57 5.74 -6.50 -10.66
CA GLY A 57 4.34 -6.69 -10.98
C GLY A 57 3.78 -5.62 -11.92
N PHE A 58 2.49 -5.34 -11.78
CA PHE A 58 1.85 -4.18 -12.39
C PHE A 58 1.44 -3.15 -11.34
N ARG A 59 2.09 -1.98 -11.36
CA ARG A 59 1.66 -0.83 -10.55
C ARG A 59 0.23 -0.45 -10.89
N SER A 60 -0.61 -0.40 -9.87
CA SER A 60 -2.02 -0.11 -10.00
C SER A 60 -2.54 0.77 -8.87
N ILE A 61 -3.30 1.79 -9.25
CA ILE A 61 -4.07 2.60 -8.30
C ILE A 61 -5.41 1.91 -8.05
N CYS A 62 -5.71 1.67 -6.78
CA CYS A 62 -6.97 1.09 -6.34
C CYS A 62 -7.87 2.20 -5.76
N PHE A 63 -9.02 2.40 -6.38
CA PHE A 63 -10.09 3.25 -5.86
C PHE A 63 -11.08 2.37 -5.10
N VAL A 64 -11.26 2.66 -3.82
CA VAL A 64 -12.25 2.01 -2.97
C VAL A 64 -13.39 3.01 -2.72
N SER A 65 -14.61 2.64 -3.08
CA SER A 65 -15.80 3.43 -2.77
C SER A 65 -17.04 2.54 -2.73
N GLY A 66 -17.91 2.76 -1.75
CA GLY A 66 -19.17 2.02 -1.63
C GLY A 66 -18.99 0.49 -1.52
N GLY A 67 -17.89 0.04 -0.90
CA GLY A 67 -17.57 -1.38 -0.75
C GLY A 67 -17.08 -2.08 -2.03
N LYS A 68 -16.75 -1.33 -3.08
CA LYS A 68 -16.19 -1.86 -4.34
C LYS A 68 -14.76 -1.33 -4.54
N ALA A 69 -13.91 -2.17 -5.13
CA ALA A 69 -12.56 -1.81 -5.55
C ALA A 69 -12.51 -1.69 -7.09
N ARG A 70 -11.90 -0.61 -7.58
CA ARG A 70 -11.63 -0.38 -9.00
C ARG A 70 -10.13 -0.19 -9.19
N PHE A 71 -9.53 -0.99 -10.06
CA PHE A 71 -8.09 -0.96 -10.31
C PHE A 71 -7.82 -0.29 -11.64
N VAL A 72 -6.90 0.68 -11.65
CA VAL A 72 -6.41 1.31 -12.88
C VAL A 72 -4.91 1.19 -13.01
N SER A 73 -4.42 1.07 -14.25
CA SER A 73 -3.00 1.08 -14.54
C SER A 73 -2.41 2.48 -14.36
N ARG A 74 -1.08 2.57 -14.42
CA ARG A 74 -0.35 3.85 -14.56
C ARG A 74 -0.88 4.74 -15.69
N ASN A 75 -1.41 4.16 -16.76
CA ASN A 75 -1.96 4.86 -17.93
C ASN A 75 -3.49 5.08 -17.84
N GLN A 76 -4.07 5.00 -16.64
CA GLN A 76 -5.51 5.15 -16.37
C GLN A 76 -6.42 4.11 -17.08
N LEU A 77 -5.87 2.97 -17.51
CA LEU A 77 -6.67 1.88 -18.07
C LEU A 77 -7.26 1.04 -16.94
N GLU A 78 -8.58 0.87 -16.94
CA GLU A 78 -9.23 0.02 -15.96
C GLU A 78 -8.88 -1.47 -16.19
N MET A 79 -8.48 -2.13 -15.11
CA MET A 79 -8.09 -3.55 -15.10
C MET A 79 -8.86 -4.38 -14.07
N THR A 80 -9.91 -3.82 -13.46
CA THR A 80 -10.71 -4.48 -12.41
C THR A 80 -11.21 -5.87 -12.82
N GLN A 81 -11.63 -6.05 -14.07
CA GLN A 81 -12.14 -7.33 -14.58
C GLN A 81 -11.03 -8.35 -14.88
N GLN A 82 -9.79 -7.89 -15.06
CA GLN A 82 -8.62 -8.75 -15.26
C GLN A 82 -8.19 -9.45 -13.96
N TYR A 83 -8.58 -8.90 -12.81
CA TYR A 83 -8.19 -9.38 -11.48
C TYR A 83 -9.40 -9.56 -10.56
N PRO A 84 -10.31 -10.51 -10.87
CA PRO A 84 -11.52 -10.72 -10.08
C PRO A 84 -11.23 -11.09 -8.63
N GLU A 85 -10.12 -11.79 -8.36
CA GLU A 85 -9.72 -12.12 -6.99
C GLU A 85 -9.37 -10.89 -6.13
N LEU A 86 -9.09 -9.73 -6.73
CA LEU A 86 -8.80 -8.49 -6.01
C LEU A 86 -10.05 -7.69 -5.64
N HIS A 87 -11.26 -8.11 -6.05
CA HIS A 87 -12.50 -7.40 -5.67
C HIS A 87 -12.72 -7.37 -4.15
N GLU A 88 -12.19 -8.37 -3.45
CA GLU A 88 -12.27 -8.49 -2.00
C GLU A 88 -11.42 -7.46 -1.24
N VAL A 89 -10.51 -6.74 -1.91
CA VAL A 89 -9.66 -5.69 -1.30
C VAL A 89 -10.51 -4.63 -0.60
N ALA A 90 -11.65 -4.23 -1.18
CA ALA A 90 -12.51 -3.22 -0.56
C ALA A 90 -13.00 -3.62 0.84
N LYS A 91 -13.18 -4.93 1.11
CA LYS A 91 -13.60 -5.43 2.43
C LYS A 91 -12.48 -5.37 3.47
N LYS A 92 -11.22 -5.23 3.03
CA LYS A 92 -10.04 -5.13 3.89
C LYS A 92 -9.73 -3.70 4.30
N ILE A 93 -10.38 -2.72 3.67
CA ILE A 93 -10.17 -1.30 3.97
C ILE A 93 -11.29 -0.81 4.90
N ALA A 94 -10.90 -0.27 6.04
CA ALA A 94 -11.78 0.36 7.03
C ALA A 94 -11.99 1.86 6.72
N ALA A 95 -12.37 2.17 5.48
CA ALA A 95 -12.72 3.52 5.02
C ALA A 95 -13.95 3.44 4.09
N ARG A 96 -14.74 4.52 4.02
CA ARG A 96 -15.87 4.61 3.08
C ARG A 96 -15.37 4.88 1.67
N GLU A 97 -14.36 5.73 1.56
CA GLU A 97 -13.66 6.04 0.32
C GLU A 97 -12.15 6.07 0.56
N ALA A 98 -11.37 5.45 -0.32
CA ALA A 98 -9.92 5.49 -0.27
C ALA A 98 -9.28 5.37 -1.66
N ILE A 99 -8.09 5.93 -1.81
CA ILE A 99 -7.24 5.69 -2.99
C ILE A 99 -5.90 5.14 -2.50
N LEU A 100 -5.56 3.94 -2.98
CA LEU A 100 -4.35 3.21 -2.62
C LEU A 100 -3.41 3.14 -3.82
N ASP A 101 -2.11 3.27 -3.57
CA ASP A 101 -1.07 2.96 -4.55
C ASP A 101 -0.38 1.64 -4.15
N GLY A 102 -0.19 0.78 -5.15
CA GLY A 102 0.25 -0.58 -4.91
C GLY A 102 0.67 -1.31 -6.17
N GLU A 103 1.14 -2.53 -5.98
CA GLU A 103 1.61 -3.43 -7.02
C GLU A 103 0.78 -4.70 -7.06
N ILE A 104 0.26 -5.07 -8.24
CA ILE A 104 -0.36 -6.37 -8.48
C ILE A 104 0.74 -7.36 -8.84
N VAL A 105 0.87 -8.42 -8.04
CA VAL A 105 1.93 -9.42 -8.15
C VAL A 105 1.31 -10.81 -8.22
N ALA A 106 1.88 -11.67 -9.06
CA ALA A 106 1.58 -13.09 -9.05
C ALA A 106 2.64 -13.84 -8.23
N LEU A 107 2.21 -14.60 -7.23
CA LEU A 107 3.05 -15.51 -6.47
C LEU A 107 2.81 -16.94 -6.94
N ASP A 108 3.85 -17.74 -7.11
CA ASP A 108 3.73 -19.17 -7.39
C ASP A 108 3.27 -19.97 -6.15
N GLU A 109 3.20 -21.30 -6.28
CA GLU A 109 2.80 -22.21 -5.20
C GLU A 109 3.73 -22.17 -3.98
N HIS A 110 4.97 -21.72 -4.15
CA HIS A 110 5.95 -21.53 -3.08
C HIS A 110 5.90 -20.11 -2.50
N GLY A 111 5.00 -19.26 -2.98
CA GLY A 111 4.88 -17.86 -2.55
C GLY A 111 5.93 -16.94 -3.19
N MET A 112 6.66 -17.41 -4.21
CA MET A 112 7.69 -16.61 -4.87
C MET A 112 7.08 -15.76 -5.98
N PRO A 113 7.45 -14.47 -6.10
CA PRO A 113 6.94 -13.61 -7.15
C PRO A 113 7.42 -14.07 -8.53
N ARG A 114 6.47 -14.23 -9.47
CA ARG A 114 6.71 -14.63 -10.85
C ARG A 114 5.95 -13.70 -11.79
N PHE A 115 6.64 -12.69 -12.33
CA PHE A 115 6.04 -11.74 -13.26
C PHE A 115 5.43 -12.41 -14.51
N GLN A 116 6.03 -13.51 -14.99
CA GLN A 116 5.57 -14.27 -16.14
C GLN A 116 4.14 -14.80 -15.97
N LEU A 117 3.70 -15.05 -14.74
CA LEU A 117 2.34 -15.51 -14.44
C LEU A 117 1.27 -14.43 -14.68
N LEU A 118 1.65 -13.15 -14.73
CA LEU A 118 0.75 -12.04 -15.07
C LEU A 118 0.56 -11.86 -16.58
N GLN A 119 1.53 -12.26 -17.40
CA GLN A 119 1.52 -12.04 -18.85
C GLN A 119 0.26 -12.56 -19.55
N PRO A 120 -0.30 -13.74 -19.22
CA PRO A 120 -1.51 -14.23 -19.88
C PRO A 120 -2.74 -13.36 -19.63
N ARG A 121 -2.73 -12.46 -18.64
CA ARG A 121 -3.85 -11.56 -18.32
C ARG A 121 -3.77 -10.22 -19.06
N VAL A 122 -2.60 -9.86 -19.57
CA VAL A 122 -2.37 -8.58 -20.27
C VAL A 122 -3.26 -8.50 -21.51
N GLY A 123 -4.02 -7.41 -21.64
CA GLY A 123 -4.89 -7.16 -22.79
C GLY A 123 -6.19 -7.98 -22.81
N ARG A 124 -6.44 -8.84 -21.82
CA ARG A 124 -7.71 -9.57 -21.70
C ARG A 124 -8.79 -8.71 -21.04
N LYS A 125 -10.05 -8.96 -21.39
CA LYS A 125 -11.21 -8.32 -20.74
C LYS A 125 -11.55 -8.99 -19.40
N SER A 126 -11.27 -10.29 -19.26
CA SER A 126 -11.48 -11.06 -18.02
C SER A 126 -10.32 -12.03 -17.77
N GLY A 127 -9.98 -12.27 -16.50
CA GLY A 127 -8.76 -12.99 -16.11
C GLY A 127 -8.94 -14.28 -15.28
N LEU A 128 -10.18 -14.72 -15.03
CA LEU A 128 -10.47 -15.79 -14.07
C LEU A 128 -9.75 -17.12 -14.38
N ASP A 129 -9.54 -17.43 -15.66
CA ASP A 129 -8.98 -18.73 -16.07
C ASP A 129 -7.45 -18.76 -16.18
N ALA A 130 -6.78 -17.61 -16.15
CA ALA A 130 -5.36 -17.52 -16.51
C ALA A 130 -4.39 -18.11 -15.46
N LEU A 131 -4.84 -18.26 -14.20
CA LEU A 131 -3.99 -18.72 -13.09
C LEU A 131 -4.44 -20.04 -12.45
N ARG A 132 -5.43 -20.75 -13.02
CA ARG A 132 -6.00 -21.99 -12.47
C ARG A 132 -4.89 -22.95 -11.99
N GLY A 133 -4.64 -22.97 -10.68
CA GLY A 133 -3.67 -23.83 -10.00
C GLY A 133 -2.19 -23.46 -10.11
N LYS A 134 -1.82 -22.30 -10.69
CA LYS A 134 -0.41 -21.91 -10.91
C LYS A 134 0.14 -20.91 -9.88
N GLY A 135 -0.71 -20.41 -9.00
CA GLY A 135 -0.33 -19.35 -8.06
C GLY A 135 -1.50 -18.52 -7.57
N GLN A 136 -1.18 -17.43 -6.88
CA GLN A 136 -2.12 -16.46 -6.33
C GLN A 136 -1.80 -15.05 -6.82
N ILE A 137 -2.83 -14.22 -7.00
CA ILE A 137 -2.65 -12.78 -7.21
C ILE A 137 -2.76 -12.07 -5.87
N VAL A 138 -1.82 -11.17 -5.66
CA VAL A 138 -1.64 -10.38 -4.45
C VAL A 138 -1.55 -8.91 -4.83
N TYR A 139 -2.23 -8.05 -4.07
CA TYR A 139 -2.09 -6.61 -4.20
C TYR A 139 -1.30 -6.06 -3.02
N PHE A 140 -0.05 -5.70 -3.28
CA PHE A 140 0.84 -5.09 -2.29
C PHE A 140 0.62 -3.60 -2.27
N VAL A 141 0.00 -3.09 -1.20
CA VAL A 141 -0.23 -1.65 -1.01
C VAL A 141 0.95 -1.04 -0.26
N PHE A 142 1.53 0.01 -0.83
CA PHE A 142 2.65 0.73 -0.21
C PHE A 142 2.34 2.18 0.14
N ASP A 143 1.32 2.80 -0.47
CA ASP A 143 0.94 4.20 -0.18
C ASP A 143 -0.59 4.41 -0.11
N LEU A 144 -1.00 5.45 0.61
CA LEU A 144 -2.37 5.93 0.76
C LEU A 144 -2.48 7.38 0.31
N LEU A 145 -3.22 7.63 -0.76
CA LEU A 145 -3.27 8.95 -1.41
C LEU A 145 -4.52 9.76 -1.00
N TYR A 146 -5.60 9.08 -0.64
CA TYR A 146 -6.85 9.70 -0.22
C TYR A 146 -7.59 8.79 0.76
N ALA A 147 -8.25 9.36 1.76
CA ALA A 147 -9.17 8.64 2.63
C ALA A 147 -10.29 9.56 3.15
N ASP A 148 -11.54 9.10 3.06
CA ASP A 148 -12.73 9.68 3.71
C ASP A 148 -12.84 11.21 3.64
N GLY A 149 -12.68 11.79 2.44
CA GLY A 149 -12.82 13.23 2.21
C GLY A 149 -11.53 14.03 2.31
N TYR A 150 -10.38 13.37 2.50
CA TYR A 150 -9.08 14.03 2.63
C TYR A 150 -8.09 13.53 1.59
N ASP A 151 -7.54 14.47 0.81
CA ASP A 151 -6.34 14.27 -0.01
C ASP A 151 -5.11 14.30 0.89
N LEU A 152 -4.37 13.20 0.86
CA LEU A 152 -3.19 12.97 1.71
C LEU A 152 -1.89 13.13 0.93
N ARG A 153 -1.92 13.44 -0.37
CA ARG A 153 -0.71 13.50 -1.21
C ARG A 153 0.31 14.56 -0.77
N ASN A 154 -0.14 15.58 -0.03
CA ASN A 154 0.73 16.60 0.55
C ASN A 154 1.25 16.23 1.96
N CYS A 155 0.78 15.13 2.57
CA CYS A 155 1.31 14.62 3.83
C CYS A 155 2.68 13.97 3.61
N ALA A 156 3.50 13.90 4.65
CA ALA A 156 4.73 13.13 4.61
C ALA A 156 4.43 11.63 4.41
N VAL A 157 5.29 10.91 3.69
CA VAL A 157 5.09 9.48 3.38
C VAL A 157 4.92 8.64 4.65
N VAL A 158 5.62 8.98 5.73
CA VAL A 158 5.50 8.33 7.04
C VAL A 158 4.08 8.43 7.59
N GLU A 159 3.45 9.60 7.46
CA GLU A 159 2.10 9.85 7.94
C GLU A 159 1.07 9.11 7.09
N ARG A 160 1.26 9.08 5.77
CA ARG A 160 0.41 8.31 4.84
C ARG A 160 0.47 6.82 5.14
N LYS A 161 1.66 6.29 5.42
CA LYS A 161 1.87 4.88 5.82
C LYS A 161 1.27 4.55 7.18
N ALA A 162 1.41 5.44 8.17
CA ALA A 162 0.77 5.26 9.46
C ALA A 162 -0.76 5.20 9.31
N LYS A 163 -1.32 6.13 8.53
CA LYS A 163 -2.75 6.16 8.22
C LYS A 163 -3.21 4.94 7.43
N LEU A 164 -2.40 4.47 6.48
CA LEU A 164 -2.63 3.23 5.76
C LEU A 164 -2.78 2.08 6.77
N ALA A 165 -1.79 1.87 7.64
CA ALA A 165 -1.81 0.80 8.63
C ALA A 165 -3.06 0.84 9.54
N ASP A 166 -3.56 2.03 9.89
CA ASP A 166 -4.77 2.21 10.68
C ASP A 166 -6.06 1.77 9.96
N ILE A 167 -6.13 1.95 8.64
CA ILE A 167 -7.32 1.59 7.85
C ILE A 167 -7.25 0.15 7.33
N LEU A 168 -6.10 -0.52 7.41
CA LEU A 168 -5.99 -1.92 7.04
C LEU A 168 -6.58 -2.82 8.12
N ARG A 169 -7.64 -3.55 7.78
CA ARG A 169 -8.19 -4.55 8.69
C ARG A 169 -7.21 -5.71 8.82
N PRO A 170 -6.96 -6.23 10.04
CA PRO A 170 -6.19 -7.46 10.21
C PRO A 170 -6.79 -8.56 9.34
N SER A 171 -5.97 -9.14 8.46
CA SER A 171 -6.40 -10.22 7.60
C SER A 171 -5.48 -11.41 7.74
N ASN A 172 -6.08 -12.59 7.91
CA ASN A 172 -5.47 -13.89 7.68
C ASN A 172 -5.29 -14.21 6.18
N TRP A 173 -5.48 -13.22 5.30
CA TRP A 173 -5.39 -13.38 3.86
C TRP A 173 -3.92 -13.27 3.43
N PRO A 174 -3.34 -14.29 2.76
CA PRO A 174 -1.94 -14.25 2.34
C PRO A 174 -1.68 -13.18 1.26
N GLY A 175 -2.71 -12.73 0.54
CA GLY A 175 -2.60 -11.77 -0.55
C GLY A 175 -2.77 -10.29 -0.19
N PHE A 176 -2.54 -9.91 1.07
CA PHE A 176 -2.56 -8.52 1.49
C PHE A 176 -1.46 -8.28 2.53
N LEU A 177 -0.23 -8.06 2.04
CA LEU A 177 0.92 -7.77 2.89
C LEU A 177 1.32 -6.30 2.75
N SER A 178 0.79 -5.46 3.63
CA SER A 178 1.49 -4.23 4.01
C SER A 178 2.40 -4.61 5.18
N ARG A 179 3.63 -5.04 4.89
CA ARG A 179 4.64 -5.10 5.94
C ARG A 179 5.96 -4.62 5.35
N ASP A 180 6.20 -3.33 5.54
CA ASP A 180 7.54 -2.78 5.62
C ASP A 180 8.28 -3.62 6.68
N ARG A 181 9.07 -4.59 6.23
CA ARG A 181 9.97 -5.33 7.12
C ARG A 181 11.04 -4.30 7.49
N LYS A 182 10.94 -3.70 8.68
CA LYS A 182 12.04 -2.90 9.25
C LYS A 182 13.29 -3.78 9.21
N ILE A 183 14.18 -3.52 8.26
CA ILE A 183 15.55 -4.03 8.31
C ILE A 183 16.19 -3.21 9.42
N SER A 184 16.20 -3.76 10.64
CA SER A 184 17.06 -3.22 11.68
C SER A 184 18.51 -3.39 11.20
N PRO A 185 19.33 -2.33 11.11
CA PRO A 185 20.74 -2.53 10.93
C PRO A 185 21.23 -3.34 12.13
N ARG A 186 21.77 -4.54 11.88
CA ARG A 186 22.60 -5.21 12.89
C ARG A 186 23.73 -4.22 13.21
N ARG A 187 23.88 -3.90 14.49
CA ARG A 187 25.02 -3.14 14.99
C ARG A 187 26.25 -4.02 14.75
N ASP A 188 27.28 -3.43 14.14
CA ASP A 188 28.42 -4.08 13.48
C ASP A 188 27.94 -4.81 12.21
N ASP A 189 28.13 -4.29 11.00
CA ASP A 189 29.42 -4.22 10.30
C ASP A 189 29.38 -3.12 9.24
N ARG A 190 30.43 -2.30 9.16
CA ARG A 190 30.49 -1.11 8.29
C ARG A 190 30.78 -1.38 6.80
N GLU A 191 30.87 -2.63 6.35
CA GLU A 191 31.40 -2.91 5.00
C GLU A 191 30.76 -4.05 4.21
N THR A 192 29.73 -4.74 4.71
CA THR A 192 29.21 -5.96 4.04
C THR A 192 27.73 -5.93 3.62
N CYS A 193 27.01 -4.82 3.83
CA CYS A 193 25.55 -4.79 3.62
C CYS A 193 25.10 -4.64 2.16
N SER A 194 26.01 -4.40 1.19
CA SER A 194 25.65 -4.18 -0.21
C SER A 194 25.50 -5.47 -1.04
N GLU A 195 26.34 -6.49 -0.81
CA GLU A 195 26.35 -7.68 -1.66
C GLU A 195 25.38 -8.77 -1.19
N GLN A 196 25.22 -8.95 0.12
CA GLN A 196 24.50 -10.11 0.65
C GLN A 196 22.97 -9.95 0.61
N VAL A 197 22.46 -8.72 0.69
CA VAL A 197 21.01 -8.43 0.55
C VAL A 197 20.55 -8.53 -0.91
N CYS A 198 21.43 -8.19 -1.86
CA CYS A 198 21.17 -8.34 -3.30
C CYS A 198 21.27 -9.80 -3.78
N ALA A 199 22.05 -10.65 -3.09
CA ALA A 199 22.25 -12.05 -3.51
C ALA A 199 21.09 -12.99 -3.14
N GLU A 200 20.37 -12.75 -2.04
CA GLU A 200 19.33 -13.66 -1.56
C GLU A 200 17.90 -13.26 -1.95
N THR A 201 17.69 -12.03 -2.42
CA THR A 201 16.37 -11.58 -2.88
C THR A 201 16.53 -10.74 -4.14
N GLN A 202 15.95 -11.19 -5.25
CA GLN A 202 15.83 -10.44 -6.51
C GLN A 202 14.91 -9.21 -6.35
N HIS A 203 15.19 -8.33 -5.38
CA HIS A 203 14.37 -7.18 -5.04
C HIS A 203 15.25 -5.93 -5.07
N ARG A 204 14.98 -5.05 -6.03
CA ARG A 204 15.60 -3.71 -6.08
C ARG A 204 14.96 -2.85 -4.97
N LEU A 205 15.67 -1.84 -4.46
CA LEU A 205 15.11 -0.92 -3.47
C LEU A 205 14.42 0.27 -4.17
N VAL A 206 13.28 0.73 -3.64
CA VAL A 206 12.60 1.95 -4.11
C VAL A 206 12.80 3.09 -3.11
N LYS A 207 13.07 4.29 -3.63
CA LYS A 207 13.35 5.53 -2.92
C LYS A 207 12.04 6.30 -2.67
N GLY A 208 11.75 6.64 -1.41
CA GLY A 208 10.71 7.62 -1.02
C GLY A 208 11.33 8.74 -0.21
N GLU A 209 11.26 9.98 -0.70
CA GLU A 209 11.81 11.16 -0.02
C GLU A 209 10.87 11.60 1.10
N ASN A 210 11.44 11.85 2.27
CA ASN A 210 10.72 12.44 3.40
C ASN A 210 10.80 13.96 3.23
N ASP A 211 9.97 14.51 2.33
CA ASP A 211 9.89 15.96 2.09
C ASP A 211 9.30 16.67 3.31
N ASN A 212 10.13 16.85 4.35
CA ASN A 212 9.87 17.76 5.45
C ASN A 212 11.13 18.59 5.77
N ALA A 213 11.86 18.97 4.72
CA ALA A 213 12.97 19.90 4.80
C ALA A 213 12.69 21.12 3.91
N ARG A 214 12.19 22.17 4.59
CA ARG A 214 12.12 23.60 4.22
C ARG A 214 10.79 24.12 3.65
#